data_AF-Q47ZK0-F1
#
_entry.id   AF-Q47ZK0-F1
#
_cell.length_a   1.000
_cell.length_b   1.000
_cell.length_c   1.000
_cell.angle_alpha   90.00
_cell.angle_beta   90.00
_cell.angle_gamma   90.00
#
_symmetry.space_group_name_H-M   'P 1'
#
loop_
_entity.id
_entity.type
_entity.pdbx_description
1 polymer ?
#
loop_
_entity_poly.entity_id
_entity_poly.type
_entity_poly.pdbx_seq_one_letter_code
_entity_poly.pdbx_strand_id
1 'polypeptide(L)'
;MLKFSTNTLNRLKIAVVILFLLPFHTMAETAATSSGKAVDNEYAAKVWQYMVNNKLVGDGRIRSYPFVGNRPHGSIQEVISTNAEIDGQKGKLIVKHNYGAKEELTPHKVYSDDQADNYVALTIMFQRENGYDSSNSNWFWAEYYPDGSIINYQGVDLSGRSEMCLGCHTPLGGEDREVLNGASK
;
A
#
# COMPACT_ATOMS: atom_id res chain seq x y z
N MET A 1 72.44 -60.56 -25.78
CA MET A 1 72.53 -59.85 -24.48
C MET A 1 72.88 -58.39 -24.77
N LEU A 2 71.91 -57.48 -24.71
CA LEU A 2 72.07 -56.09 -24.24
C LEU A 2 70.69 -55.41 -24.29
N LYS A 3 70.19 -55.02 -23.12
CA LYS A 3 68.93 -54.29 -22.92
C LYS A 3 69.09 -52.85 -23.39
N PHE A 4 68.10 -52.31 -24.10
CA PHE A 4 67.90 -50.86 -24.20
C PHE A 4 66.53 -50.46 -23.63
N SER A 5 66.59 -49.39 -22.86
CA SER A 5 65.62 -48.85 -21.93
C SER A 5 64.39 -48.26 -22.63
N THR A 6 63.19 -48.64 -22.20
CA THR A 6 61.93 -48.00 -22.59
C THR A 6 61.69 -46.77 -21.72
N ASN A 7 62.02 -45.60 -22.23
CA ASN A 7 61.55 -44.33 -21.66
C ASN A 7 61.46 -43.29 -22.76
N THR A 8 60.34 -43.26 -23.47
CA THR A 8 59.98 -42.12 -24.32
C THR A 8 58.47 -42.00 -24.46
N LEU A 9 57.96 -40.89 -23.95
CA LEU A 9 56.78 -40.17 -24.40
C LEU A 9 55.41 -40.86 -24.23
N ASN A 10 54.87 -40.81 -23.01
CA ASN A 10 53.43 -40.63 -22.81
C ASN A 10 53.17 -39.25 -22.19
N ARG A 11 53.09 -38.24 -23.05
CA ARG A 11 52.53 -36.92 -22.74
C ARG A 11 51.67 -36.48 -23.91
N LEU A 12 50.50 -37.11 -24.07
CA LEU A 12 49.43 -36.50 -24.86
C LEU A 12 48.26 -36.20 -23.93
N LYS A 13 48.05 -34.90 -23.78
CA LYS A 13 47.19 -34.27 -22.80
C LYS A 13 45.73 -34.59 -23.09
N ILE A 14 45.02 -34.99 -22.05
CA ILE A 14 43.56 -35.10 -22.01
C ILE A 14 42.98 -33.74 -22.42
N ALA A 15 42.32 -33.68 -23.57
CA ALA A 15 41.48 -32.54 -23.94
C ALA A 15 40.17 -32.65 -23.15
N VAL A 16 40.12 -31.98 -22.00
CA VAL A 16 38.86 -31.80 -21.26
C VAL A 16 38.06 -30.73 -22.01
N VAL A 17 37.03 -31.16 -22.74
CA VAL A 17 35.98 -30.26 -23.25
C VAL A 17 35.12 -29.86 -22.06
N ILE A 18 35.42 -28.71 -21.46
CA ILE A 18 34.52 -28.07 -20.49
C ILE A 18 33.39 -27.44 -21.29
N LEU A 19 32.27 -28.16 -21.38
CA LEU A 19 31.00 -27.61 -21.85
C LEU A 19 30.55 -26.57 -20.83
N PHE A 20 30.65 -25.28 -21.16
CA PHE A 20 30.14 -24.18 -20.34
C PHE A 20 28.61 -24.32 -20.24
N LEU A 21 28.13 -24.98 -19.17
CA LEU A 21 26.77 -24.82 -18.67
C LEU A 21 26.71 -23.44 -18.01
N LEU A 22 26.44 -22.41 -18.79
CA LEU A 22 26.06 -21.11 -18.25
C LEU A 22 24.69 -21.28 -17.58
N PRO A 23 24.55 -21.08 -16.26
CA PRO A 23 23.24 -20.95 -15.67
C PRO A 23 22.60 -19.69 -16.25
N PHE A 24 21.57 -19.87 -17.07
CA PHE A 24 20.62 -18.81 -17.39
C PHE A 24 20.03 -18.35 -16.06
N HIS A 25 20.59 -17.27 -15.51
CA HIS A 25 19.95 -16.54 -14.43
C HIS A 25 18.75 -15.86 -15.06
N THR A 26 17.58 -16.46 -14.90
CA THR A 26 16.31 -15.77 -15.13
C THR A 26 16.30 -14.59 -14.19
N MET A 27 16.58 -13.39 -14.70
CA MET A 27 16.29 -12.16 -13.98
C MET A 27 14.77 -12.17 -13.79
N ALA A 28 14.32 -12.38 -12.56
CA ALA A 28 12.93 -12.18 -12.21
C ALA A 28 12.61 -10.71 -12.54
N GLU A 29 11.84 -10.49 -13.60
CA GLU A 29 11.30 -9.18 -13.91
C GLU A 29 10.39 -8.81 -12.74
N THR A 30 10.84 -7.85 -11.91
CA THR A 30 10.00 -7.29 -10.85
C THR A 30 8.73 -6.79 -11.53
N ALA A 31 7.60 -7.45 -11.24
CA ALA A 31 6.30 -7.05 -11.76
C ALA A 31 6.12 -5.55 -11.48
N ALA A 32 5.86 -4.78 -12.53
CA ALA A 32 5.65 -3.34 -12.40
C ALA A 32 4.52 -3.10 -11.38
N THR A 33 4.78 -2.27 -10.37
CA THR A 33 3.80 -1.98 -9.33
C THR A 33 2.57 -1.33 -9.95
N SER A 34 1.37 -1.73 -9.53
CA SER A 34 0.10 -1.14 -9.95
C SER A 34 -0.23 0.18 -9.23
N SER A 35 0.49 0.44 -8.14
CA SER A 35 0.40 1.58 -7.22
C SER A 35 1.76 2.25 -7.01
N GLY A 36 1.74 3.44 -6.41
CA GLY A 36 2.93 4.19 -6.03
C GLY A 36 3.65 4.87 -7.18
N LYS A 37 2.99 5.06 -8.32
CA LYS A 37 3.58 5.78 -9.47
C LYS A 37 3.52 7.29 -9.24
N ALA A 38 4.33 8.05 -9.98
CA ALA A 38 4.29 9.51 -9.95
C ALA A 38 2.86 10.07 -10.17
N VAL A 39 2.12 9.51 -11.13
CA VAL A 39 0.71 9.90 -11.40
C VAL A 39 -0.24 9.57 -10.24
N ASP A 40 0.01 8.47 -9.52
CA ASP A 40 -0.79 8.10 -8.35
C ASP A 40 -0.52 9.09 -7.20
N ASN A 41 0.74 9.45 -7.00
CA ASN A 41 1.17 10.42 -5.98
C ASN A 41 0.67 11.84 -6.28
N GLU A 42 0.71 12.27 -7.54
CA GLU A 42 0.12 13.54 -7.98
C GLU A 42 -1.39 13.58 -7.71
N TYR A 43 -2.08 12.47 -7.95
CA TYR A 43 -3.51 12.40 -7.65
C TYR A 43 -3.80 12.36 -6.15
N ALA A 44 -3.00 11.62 -5.37
CA ALA A 44 -3.08 11.63 -3.91
C ALA A 44 -2.92 13.05 -3.34
N ALA A 45 -1.99 13.85 -3.87
CA ALA A 45 -1.84 15.25 -3.48
C ALA A 45 -3.13 16.08 -3.73
N LYS A 46 -3.83 15.85 -4.86
CA LYS A 46 -5.12 16.49 -5.13
C LYS A 46 -6.20 16.06 -4.13
N VAL A 47 -6.23 14.77 -3.76
CA VAL A 47 -7.15 14.25 -2.73
C VAL A 47 -6.85 14.87 -1.36
N TRP A 48 -5.59 14.96 -0.97
CA TRP A 48 -5.19 15.63 0.27
C TRP A 48 -5.65 17.08 0.30
N GLN A 49 -5.39 17.84 -0.76
CA GLN A 49 -5.82 19.24 -0.85
C GLN A 49 -7.34 19.37 -0.77
N TYR A 50 -8.09 18.47 -1.40
CA TYR A 50 -9.55 18.43 -1.26
C TYR A 50 -9.96 18.23 0.20
N MET A 51 -9.36 17.27 0.90
CA MET A 51 -9.68 16.99 2.29
C MET A 51 -9.38 18.16 3.22
N VAL A 52 -8.26 18.87 3.01
CA VAL A 52 -7.94 20.10 3.76
C VAL A 52 -9.01 21.15 3.52
N ASN A 53 -9.33 21.45 2.25
CA ASN A 53 -10.29 22.49 1.89
C ASN A 53 -11.71 22.22 2.40
N ASN A 54 -12.07 20.94 2.55
CA ASN A 54 -13.39 20.50 3.00
C ASN A 54 -13.43 20.11 4.48
N LYS A 55 -12.40 20.45 5.26
CA LYS A 55 -12.32 20.15 6.71
C LYS A 55 -12.51 18.67 7.02
N LEU A 56 -11.95 17.79 6.20
CA LEU A 56 -11.93 16.35 6.45
C LEU A 56 -10.64 15.91 7.14
N VAL A 57 -9.62 16.78 7.16
CA VAL A 57 -8.34 16.62 7.86
C VAL A 57 -7.92 17.97 8.45
N GLY A 58 -6.88 17.97 9.27
CA GLY A 58 -6.34 19.18 9.90
C GLY A 58 -7.13 19.64 11.11
N ASP A 59 -6.70 20.77 11.67
CA ASP A 59 -7.30 21.31 12.89
C ASP A 59 -8.74 21.79 12.65
N GLY A 60 -9.62 21.55 13.63
CA GLY A 60 -11.04 21.88 13.53
C GLY A 60 -11.82 21.12 12.44
N ARG A 61 -11.30 19.98 11.96
CA ARG A 61 -12.01 19.14 10.98
C ARG A 61 -13.36 18.64 11.49
N ILE A 62 -14.21 18.25 10.54
CA ILE A 62 -15.42 17.46 10.79
C ILE A 62 -15.01 16.12 11.37
N ARG A 63 -15.74 15.67 12.39
CA ARG A 63 -15.49 14.40 13.07
C ARG A 63 -16.73 13.53 13.06
N SER A 64 -16.51 12.22 12.96
CA SER A 64 -17.50 11.22 13.38
C SER A 64 -17.10 10.64 14.73
N TYR A 65 -17.99 9.87 15.36
CA TYR A 65 -17.65 9.20 16.61
C TYR A 65 -16.73 8.00 16.30
N PRO A 66 -15.53 7.89 16.90
CA PRO A 66 -14.63 6.78 16.66
C PRO A 66 -15.21 5.45 17.18
N PHE A 67 -14.63 4.34 16.74
CA PHE A 67 -14.96 3.01 17.18
C PHE A 67 -13.71 2.16 17.36
N VAL A 68 -13.85 1.02 18.04
CA VAL A 68 -12.76 0.06 18.21
C VAL A 68 -12.41 -0.56 16.85
N GLY A 69 -11.21 -0.27 16.39
CA GLY A 69 -10.66 -0.76 15.14
C GLY A 69 -9.91 -2.08 15.31
N ASN A 70 -9.26 -2.50 14.23
CA ASN A 70 -8.37 -3.65 14.21
C ASN A 70 -7.07 -3.29 13.48
N ARG A 71 -6.00 -4.00 13.82
CA ARG A 71 -4.75 -3.93 13.06
C ARG A 71 -5.00 -4.37 11.59
N PRO A 72 -4.28 -3.80 10.61
CA PRO A 72 -3.12 -2.90 10.79
C PRO A 72 -3.47 -1.42 11.03
N HIS A 73 -4.73 -1.01 10.85
CA HIS A 73 -5.15 0.39 10.77
C HIS A 73 -5.49 1.02 12.14
N GLY A 74 -4.69 0.74 13.17
CA GLY A 74 -4.86 1.29 14.52
C GLY A 74 -5.90 0.58 15.39
N SER A 75 -5.81 0.79 16.71
CA SER A 75 -6.74 0.22 17.70
C SER A 75 -8.07 0.96 17.78
N ILE A 76 -8.09 2.24 17.36
CA ILE A 76 -9.30 3.06 17.27
C ILE A 76 -9.35 3.67 15.86
N GLN A 77 -10.54 3.70 15.26
CA GLN A 77 -10.76 4.23 13.92
C GLN A 77 -11.94 5.20 13.91
N GLU A 78 -11.84 6.24 13.09
CA GLU A 78 -12.93 7.17 12.82
C GLU A 78 -13.11 7.24 11.31
N VAL A 79 -14.34 7.04 10.84
CA VAL A 79 -14.65 6.97 9.40
C VAL A 79 -15.64 8.05 9.02
N ILE A 80 -15.34 8.78 7.95
CA ILE A 80 -16.23 9.75 7.31
C ILE A 80 -16.42 9.30 5.87
N SER A 81 -17.66 9.26 5.41
CA SER A 81 -18.02 8.98 4.01
C SER A 81 -18.76 10.18 3.45
N THR A 82 -18.32 10.67 2.30
CA THR A 82 -18.92 11.80 1.60
C THR A 82 -18.85 11.59 0.08
N ASN A 83 -19.61 12.38 -0.67
CA ASN A 83 -19.31 12.58 -2.09
C ASN A 83 -18.26 13.69 -2.22
N ALA A 84 -17.40 13.58 -3.22
CA ALA A 84 -16.37 14.55 -3.53
C ALA A 84 -16.27 14.77 -5.03
N GLU A 85 -15.84 15.97 -5.41
CA GLU A 85 -15.44 16.30 -6.78
C GLU A 85 -13.96 16.71 -6.76
N ILE A 86 -13.12 15.86 -7.35
CA ILE A 86 -11.66 16.00 -7.33
C ILE A 86 -11.17 15.93 -8.78
N ASP A 87 -10.54 17.00 -9.25
CA ASP A 87 -10.06 17.09 -10.64
C ASP A 87 -11.18 16.91 -11.69
N GLY A 88 -12.37 17.44 -11.39
CA GLY A 88 -13.58 17.29 -12.21
C GLY A 88 -14.25 15.92 -12.13
N GLN A 89 -13.71 14.98 -11.34
CA GLN A 89 -14.29 13.65 -11.15
C GLN A 89 -15.13 13.60 -9.89
N LYS A 90 -16.40 13.21 -10.06
CA LYS A 90 -17.32 12.99 -8.95
C LYS A 90 -17.26 11.54 -8.51
N GLY A 91 -17.11 11.32 -7.21
CA GLY A 91 -17.07 9.98 -6.64
C GLY A 91 -17.29 9.99 -5.15
N LYS A 92 -17.52 8.80 -4.59
CA LYS A 92 -17.53 8.59 -3.15
C LYS A 92 -16.10 8.70 -2.61
N LEU A 93 -15.93 9.42 -1.51
CA LEU A 93 -14.70 9.54 -0.74
C LEU A 93 -14.97 8.98 0.67
N ILE A 94 -14.20 7.96 1.05
CA ILE A 94 -14.15 7.43 2.40
C ILE A 94 -12.82 7.86 3.00
N VAL A 95 -12.88 8.49 4.16
CA VAL A 95 -11.72 8.96 4.93
C VAL A 95 -11.71 8.23 6.25
N LYS A 96 -10.66 7.46 6.50
CA LYS A 96 -10.44 6.72 7.74
C LYS A 96 -9.25 7.30 8.49
N HIS A 97 -9.51 7.85 9.67
CA HIS A 97 -8.49 8.30 10.60
C HIS A 97 -8.13 7.14 11.53
N ASN A 98 -6.86 6.76 11.53
CA ASN A 98 -6.35 5.63 12.31
C ASN A 98 -5.61 6.14 13.55
N TYR A 99 -6.01 5.62 14.71
CA TYR A 99 -5.48 6.05 16.00
C TYR A 99 -4.86 4.90 16.79
N GLY A 100 -3.81 5.25 17.53
CA GLY A 100 -3.28 4.45 18.63
C GLY A 100 -2.22 3.41 18.28
N ALA A 101 -1.10 3.50 19.01
CA ALA A 101 -0.20 2.40 19.38
C ALA A 101 -0.11 2.21 20.91
N LYS A 102 -0.83 3.06 21.68
CA LYS A 102 -0.81 3.07 23.15
C LYS A 102 -1.83 2.07 23.70
N GLU A 103 -1.45 1.33 24.73
CA GLU A 103 -2.39 0.51 25.50
C GLU A 103 -3.45 1.41 26.15
N GLU A 104 -4.69 0.91 26.29
CA GLU A 104 -5.83 1.59 26.94
C GLU A 104 -6.50 2.77 26.19
N LEU A 105 -6.17 3.01 24.91
CA LEU A 105 -6.87 4.02 24.12
C LEU A 105 -8.35 3.63 23.89
N THR A 106 -9.29 4.53 24.16
CA THR A 106 -10.73 4.30 23.96
C THR A 106 -11.32 5.29 22.94
N PRO A 107 -12.44 4.96 22.27
CA PRO A 107 -13.10 5.89 21.36
C PRO A 107 -13.43 7.25 21.99
N HIS A 108 -13.94 7.22 23.23
CA HIS A 108 -14.28 8.44 23.95
C HIS A 108 -13.06 9.33 24.17
N LYS A 109 -11.93 8.74 24.58
CA LYS A 109 -10.68 9.46 24.79
C LYS A 109 -10.14 10.07 23.49
N VAL A 110 -10.15 9.32 22.39
CA VAL A 110 -9.77 9.84 21.06
C VAL A 110 -10.68 10.99 20.62
N TYR A 111 -11.94 10.95 21.01
CA TYR A 111 -12.89 12.01 20.69
C TYR A 111 -12.70 13.27 21.55
N SER A 112 -12.35 13.11 22.83
CA SER A 112 -12.20 14.22 23.79
C SER A 112 -10.82 14.87 23.81
N ASP A 113 -9.75 14.12 23.51
CA ASP A 113 -8.37 14.60 23.53
C ASP A 113 -8.05 15.43 22.26
N ASP A 114 -6.89 16.10 22.28
CA ASP A 114 -6.35 16.73 21.07
C ASP A 114 -6.18 15.70 19.95
N GLN A 115 -6.61 16.07 18.74
CA GLN A 115 -6.65 15.21 17.57
C GLN A 115 -5.27 14.67 17.21
N ALA A 116 -4.20 15.41 17.48
CA ALA A 116 -2.83 15.07 17.07
C ALA A 116 -2.19 13.98 17.94
N ASP A 117 -2.54 13.87 19.22
CA ASP A 117 -1.77 13.12 20.22
C ASP A 117 -1.75 11.60 20.04
N ASN A 118 -2.60 11.08 19.17
CA ASN A 118 -2.79 9.64 18.95
C ASN A 118 -2.94 9.26 17.47
N TYR A 119 -2.81 10.23 16.57
CA TYR A 119 -3.04 10.02 15.15
C TYR A 119 -1.84 9.35 14.49
N VAL A 120 -2.08 8.24 13.80
CA VAL A 120 -1.03 7.42 13.18
C VAL A 120 -0.98 7.65 11.68
N ALA A 121 -2.11 7.50 11.02
CA ALA A 121 -2.22 7.60 9.57
C ALA A 121 -3.65 7.94 9.13
N LEU A 122 -3.76 8.50 7.93
CA LEU A 122 -5.01 8.61 7.18
C LEU A 122 -5.06 7.52 6.12
N THR A 123 -6.12 6.74 6.03
CA THR A 123 -6.37 5.88 4.86
C THR A 123 -7.59 6.39 4.12
N ILE A 124 -7.52 6.47 2.79
CA ILE A 124 -8.66 6.88 1.97
C ILE A 124 -9.00 5.87 0.89
N MET A 125 -10.25 5.95 0.45
CA MET A 125 -10.76 5.36 -0.77
C MET A 125 -11.52 6.44 -1.55
N PHE A 126 -11.17 6.67 -2.80
CA PHE A 126 -11.90 7.56 -3.69
C PHE A 126 -12.33 6.83 -4.96
N GLN A 127 -13.61 6.86 -5.29
CA GLN A 127 -14.13 6.29 -6.54
C GLN A 127 -13.75 7.18 -7.72
N ARG A 128 -12.93 6.65 -8.62
CA ARG A 128 -12.51 7.29 -9.86
C ARG A 128 -13.50 7.05 -10.99
N GLU A 129 -13.23 7.67 -12.13
CA GLU A 129 -13.95 7.49 -13.37
C GLU A 129 -14.06 6.02 -13.81
N ASN A 130 -15.12 5.71 -14.56
CA ASN A 130 -15.32 4.38 -15.14
C ASN A 130 -14.11 3.98 -16.00
N GLY A 131 -13.56 2.79 -15.72
CA GLY A 131 -12.40 2.27 -16.45
C GLY A 131 -11.06 2.48 -15.74
N TYR A 132 -11.02 3.25 -14.65
CA TYR A 132 -9.80 3.43 -13.86
C TYR A 132 -9.30 2.08 -13.27
N ASP A 133 -10.20 1.34 -12.64
CA ASP A 133 -9.94 0.01 -12.10
C ASP A 133 -11.25 -0.78 -12.02
N SER A 134 -11.81 -1.12 -13.19
CA SER A 134 -13.13 -1.74 -13.31
C SER A 134 -13.27 -3.07 -12.56
N SER A 135 -12.16 -3.79 -12.37
CA SER A 135 -12.12 -5.03 -11.57
C SER A 135 -12.27 -4.78 -10.06
N ASN A 136 -12.02 -3.55 -9.62
CA ASN A 136 -12.00 -3.18 -8.21
C ASN A 136 -12.86 -1.94 -7.94
N SER A 137 -13.99 -1.84 -8.64
CA SER A 137 -15.00 -0.80 -8.43
C SER A 137 -14.45 0.63 -8.58
N ASN A 138 -13.41 0.80 -9.42
CA ASN A 138 -12.71 2.06 -9.69
C ASN A 138 -12.13 2.74 -8.44
N TRP A 139 -11.79 1.98 -7.40
CA TRP A 139 -11.22 2.56 -6.18
C TRP A 139 -9.77 3.01 -6.35
N PHE A 140 -9.53 4.30 -6.12
CA PHE A 140 -8.23 4.85 -5.81
C PHE A 140 -7.99 4.79 -4.29
N TRP A 141 -6.83 4.31 -3.88
CA TRP A 141 -6.42 4.19 -2.49
C TRP A 141 -5.28 5.14 -2.20
N ALA A 142 -5.21 5.68 -0.99
CA ALA A 142 -3.98 6.29 -0.50
C ALA A 142 -3.86 6.21 1.02
N GLU A 143 -2.63 6.17 1.52
CA GLU A 143 -2.33 6.31 2.94
C GLU A 143 -1.36 7.46 3.18
N TYR A 144 -1.68 8.32 4.16
CA TYR A 144 -0.93 9.54 4.46
C TYR A 144 -0.47 9.56 5.92
N TYR A 145 0.69 10.16 6.15
CA TYR A 145 1.04 10.70 7.45
C TYR A 145 0.18 11.93 7.79
N PRO A 146 0.12 12.35 9.07
CA PRO A 146 -0.61 13.56 9.48
C PRO A 146 -0.24 14.84 8.73
N ASP A 147 0.96 14.93 8.16
CA ASP A 147 1.41 16.09 7.38
C ASP A 147 0.96 16.05 5.91
N GLY A 148 0.30 14.97 5.49
CA GLY A 148 -0.16 14.75 4.11
C GLY A 148 0.87 14.13 3.19
N SER A 149 2.06 13.78 3.67
CA SER A 149 3.00 12.97 2.90
C SER A 149 2.48 11.53 2.78
N ILE A 150 2.68 10.92 1.60
CA ILE A 150 2.21 9.56 1.31
C ILE A 150 3.12 8.58 2.04
N ILE A 151 2.53 7.58 2.69
CA ILE A 151 3.30 6.54 3.37
C ILE A 151 3.99 5.64 2.35
N ASN A 152 5.30 5.43 2.51
CA ASN A 152 6.06 4.44 1.76
C ASN A 152 6.14 3.13 2.56
N TYR A 153 5.74 2.02 1.95
CA TYR A 153 5.86 0.70 2.53
C TYR A 153 6.68 -0.21 1.61
N GLN A 154 7.81 -0.69 2.12
CA GLN A 154 8.74 -1.57 1.39
C GLN A 154 9.16 -1.03 0.02
N GLY A 155 9.36 0.30 -0.09
CA GLY A 155 9.78 0.95 -1.33
C GLY A 155 8.64 1.29 -2.29
N VAL A 156 7.38 1.07 -1.91
CA VAL A 156 6.20 1.44 -2.70
C VAL A 156 5.38 2.48 -1.94
N ASP A 157 5.13 3.61 -2.57
CA ASP A 157 4.20 4.60 -2.04
C ASP A 157 2.77 4.05 -2.06
N LEU A 158 2.07 4.17 -0.94
CA LEU A 158 0.71 3.68 -0.78
C LEU A 158 -0.27 4.66 -1.42
N SER A 159 -0.32 4.69 -2.76
CA SER A 159 -1.23 5.48 -3.56
C SER A 159 -1.63 4.74 -4.85
N GLY A 160 -2.85 4.96 -5.36
CA GLY A 160 -3.30 4.37 -6.62
C GLY A 160 -4.00 3.02 -6.45
N ARG A 161 -3.76 2.08 -7.38
CA ARG A 161 -4.38 0.75 -7.39
C ARG A 161 -3.58 -0.20 -6.50
N SER A 162 -3.80 -0.10 -5.20
CA SER A 162 -3.02 -0.85 -4.21
C SER A 162 -3.54 -2.28 -4.03
N GLU A 163 -2.82 -3.27 -4.59
CA GLU A 163 -3.07 -4.70 -4.35
C GLU A 163 -3.04 -5.06 -2.86
N MET A 164 -2.20 -4.36 -2.09
CA MET A 164 -2.12 -4.55 -0.64
C MET A 164 -3.43 -4.17 0.06
N CYS A 165 -4.02 -3.03 -0.32
CA CYS A 165 -5.32 -2.62 0.20
C CYS A 165 -6.41 -3.61 -0.24
N LEU A 166 -6.40 -4.00 -1.52
CA LEU A 166 -7.36 -4.94 -2.09
C LEU A 166 -7.33 -6.31 -1.42
N GLY A 167 -6.15 -6.82 -1.05
CA GLY A 167 -5.98 -8.11 -0.41
C GLY A 167 -6.76 -8.26 0.90
N CYS A 168 -6.84 -7.19 1.70
CA CYS A 168 -7.62 -7.20 2.94
C CYS A 168 -9.07 -6.72 2.73
N HIS A 169 -9.31 -5.76 1.84
CA HIS A 169 -10.63 -5.16 1.68
C HIS A 169 -11.60 -6.01 0.86
N THR A 170 -11.10 -6.79 -0.10
CA THR A 170 -11.91 -7.70 -0.93
C THR A 170 -12.74 -8.68 -0.08
N PRO A 171 -12.16 -9.41 0.89
CA PRO A 171 -12.95 -10.35 1.69
C PRO A 171 -13.82 -9.67 2.76
N LEU A 172 -13.51 -8.44 3.19
CA LEU A 172 -14.15 -7.79 4.34
C LEU A 172 -15.30 -6.83 3.97
N GLY A 173 -15.22 -6.15 2.83
CA GLY A 173 -16.10 -5.02 2.52
C GLY A 173 -17.20 -5.29 1.48
N GLY A 174 -17.42 -6.55 1.09
CA GLY A 174 -18.41 -6.91 0.07
C GLY A 174 -18.06 -6.37 -1.32
N GLU A 175 -19.08 -6.19 -2.17
CA GLU A 175 -18.93 -5.75 -3.56
C GLU A 175 -18.21 -4.40 -3.69
N ASP A 176 -18.44 -3.49 -2.73
CA ASP A 176 -17.84 -2.15 -2.71
C ASP A 176 -16.56 -2.04 -1.88
N ARG A 177 -16.11 -3.13 -1.23
CA ARG A 177 -14.83 -3.20 -0.50
C ARG A 177 -14.71 -2.23 0.69
N GLU A 178 -15.82 -1.65 1.13
CA GLU A 178 -15.86 -0.66 2.20
C GLU A 178 -15.89 -1.33 3.57
N VAL A 179 -15.14 -0.76 4.53
CA VAL A 179 -15.22 -1.18 5.94
C VAL A 179 -15.46 0.07 6.79
N LEU A 180 -16.74 0.32 7.07
CA LEU A 180 -17.24 1.54 7.71
C LEU A 180 -17.47 1.42 9.22
N ASN A 181 -17.35 0.21 9.77
CA ASN A 181 -17.57 -0.07 11.18
C ASN A 181 -16.42 -0.90 11.77
N GLY A 182 -16.34 -0.88 13.10
CA GLY A 182 -15.50 -1.82 13.84
C GLY A 182 -16.12 -3.20 13.74
N ALA A 183 -15.30 -4.25 13.65
CA ALA A 183 -15.78 -5.62 13.52
C ALA A 183 -16.90 -5.90 14.54
N SER A 184 -18.13 -6.06 14.05
CA SER A 184 -19.10 -6.87 14.79
C SER A 184 -18.53 -8.27 14.80
N LYS A 185 -18.25 -8.80 15.99
CA LYS A 185 -17.88 -10.20 16.19
C LYS A 185 -18.81 -11.13 15.42
#